data_AF-X0X6B8-F1
#
_entry.id   AF-X0X6B8-F1
#
_cell.length_a   1.000
_cell.length_b   1.000
_cell.length_c   1.000
_cell.angle_alpha   90.00
_cell.angle_beta   90.00
_cell.angle_gamma   90.00
#
_symmetry.space_group_name_H-M   'P 1'
#
loop_
_entity.id
_entity.type
_entity.pdbx_description
1 polymer ?
#
loop_
_entity_poly.entity_id
_entity_poly.type
_entity_poly.pdbx_seq_one_letter_code
_entity_poly.pdbx_strand_id
1 'polypeptide(L)'
;DMIEQLRVPSRKATLADKQFGNVRGWTVRTSHNIFGGHGWRWNKPGSAWYCQHLWEHYAFGRDKDYLKNRAYPILKEICEFWEDALKEGPGGKLVVEKGWSPEHGPTEDGCSYDQEIVWDMFSNYIDAADALGVDKAYRDKVAKLRDRLLVPKIGKWGQLQEWVEDRDNPKNHHRHVSHLFGVHPGRQISPVATPKLAEAAKVSLNARGDGGTGWSKAWKINFWARLLDGDHAYKMISEQLKGNTLDNLW
;
A
#
# COMPACT_ATOMS: atom_id res chain seq x y z
N ASP A 1 -22.38 2.84 -1.02
CA ASP A 1 -20.99 2.55 -1.44
C ASP A 1 -20.33 1.67 -0.40
N MET A 2 -19.45 0.76 -0.83
CA MET A 2 -18.85 -0.28 0.01
C MET A 2 -17.95 0.32 1.11
N ILE A 3 -17.03 1.23 0.77
CA ILE A 3 -16.09 1.81 1.74
C ILE A 3 -16.86 2.51 2.85
N GLU A 4 -17.83 3.37 2.49
CA GLU A 4 -18.65 4.10 3.45
C GLU A 4 -19.41 3.16 4.41
N GLN A 5 -20.00 2.09 3.89
CA GLN A 5 -20.72 1.10 4.69
C GLN A 5 -19.79 0.26 5.58
N LEU A 6 -18.54 0.02 5.15
CA LEU A 6 -17.55 -0.71 5.94
C LEU A 6 -16.98 0.11 7.11
N ARG A 7 -17.05 1.45 7.09
CA ARG A 7 -16.48 2.32 8.13
C ARG A 7 -16.99 1.96 9.53
N VAL A 8 -18.31 1.83 9.69
CA VAL A 8 -18.95 1.58 10.99
C VAL A 8 -18.55 0.22 11.59
N PRO A 9 -18.71 -0.93 10.90
CA PRO A 9 -18.29 -2.22 11.44
C PRO A 9 -16.76 -2.27 11.63
N SER A 10 -15.98 -1.68 10.73
CA SER A 10 -14.51 -1.68 10.83
C SER A 10 -14.02 -0.86 12.03
N ARG A 11 -14.65 0.28 12.33
CA ARG A 11 -14.34 1.07 13.54
C ARG A 11 -14.64 0.29 14.80
N LYS A 12 -15.80 -0.38 14.87
CA LYS A 12 -16.15 -1.25 16.00
C LYS A 12 -15.14 -2.38 16.17
N ALA A 13 -14.75 -3.05 15.08
CA ALA A 13 -13.79 -4.14 15.12
C ALA A 13 -12.38 -3.66 15.51
N THR A 14 -11.95 -2.50 15.01
CA THR A 14 -10.65 -1.90 15.35
C THR A 14 -10.59 -1.55 16.84
N LEU A 15 -11.61 -0.86 17.37
CA LEU A 15 -11.66 -0.45 18.78
C LEU A 15 -11.85 -1.62 19.76
N ALA A 16 -12.46 -2.73 19.31
CA ALA A 16 -12.62 -3.93 20.11
C ALA A 16 -11.33 -4.76 20.22
N ASP A 17 -10.39 -4.59 19.30
CA ASP A 17 -9.15 -5.36 19.27
C ASP A 17 -8.04 -4.63 20.05
N LYS A 18 -7.60 -5.24 21.15
CA LYS A 18 -6.65 -4.65 22.10
C LYS A 18 -5.32 -4.25 21.47
N GLN A 19 -4.94 -4.81 20.31
CA GLN A 19 -3.67 -4.47 19.67
C GLN A 19 -3.61 -3.02 19.17
N PHE A 20 -4.75 -2.35 18.96
CA PHE A 20 -4.79 -0.98 18.46
C PHE A 20 -4.87 0.07 19.57
N GLY A 21 -5.26 -0.31 20.79
CA GLY A 21 -5.42 0.65 21.88
C GLY A 21 -6.47 1.72 21.59
N ASN A 22 -6.23 2.95 22.04
CA ASN A 22 -7.11 4.09 21.81
C ASN A 22 -6.67 4.85 20.57
N VAL A 23 -7.25 4.51 19.42
CA VAL A 23 -6.98 5.14 18.12
C VAL A 23 -8.23 5.78 17.54
N ARG A 24 -8.05 6.87 16.81
CA ARG A 24 -9.07 7.39 15.88
C ARG A 24 -9.13 6.53 14.62
N GLY A 25 -10.18 6.71 13.84
CA GLY A 25 -10.36 6.03 12.56
C GLY A 25 -10.54 4.51 12.67
N TRP A 26 -10.14 3.79 11.63
CA TRP A 26 -10.41 2.36 11.50
C TRP A 26 -9.43 1.70 10.53
N THR A 27 -9.25 0.40 10.70
CA THR A 27 -8.62 -0.47 9.72
C THR A 27 -9.45 -1.73 9.49
N VAL A 28 -8.94 -2.62 8.65
CA VAL A 28 -9.69 -3.73 8.10
C VAL A 28 -8.89 -5.03 8.20
N ARG A 29 -9.61 -6.15 8.23
CA ARG A 29 -8.98 -7.45 8.02
C ARG A 29 -8.78 -7.67 6.52
N THR A 30 -8.27 -8.81 6.09
CA THR A 30 -8.08 -9.01 4.63
C THR A 30 -9.38 -9.42 3.95
N SER A 31 -10.24 -10.16 4.64
CA SER A 31 -11.51 -10.62 4.10
C SER A 31 -12.68 -9.94 4.78
N HIS A 32 -13.65 -9.49 3.99
CA HIS A 32 -14.94 -8.98 4.48
C HIS A 32 -16.10 -9.48 3.64
N ASN A 33 -17.31 -9.25 4.13
CA ASN A 33 -18.54 -9.57 3.41
C ASN A 33 -19.53 -8.40 3.41
N ILE A 34 -20.65 -8.60 2.73
CA ILE A 34 -21.73 -7.61 2.58
C ILE A 34 -22.40 -7.18 3.89
N PHE A 35 -22.15 -7.89 4.99
CA PHE A 35 -22.68 -7.58 6.32
C PHE A 35 -21.63 -6.92 7.24
N GLY A 36 -20.47 -6.53 6.70
CA GLY A 36 -19.38 -5.96 7.49
C GLY A 36 -18.66 -6.99 8.37
N GLY A 37 -18.79 -8.29 8.07
CA GLY A 37 -18.01 -9.32 8.72
C GLY A 37 -16.52 -9.16 8.41
N HIS A 38 -15.67 -9.47 9.37
CA HIS A 38 -14.20 -9.43 9.22
C HIS A 38 -13.64 -10.85 9.37
N GLY A 39 -12.80 -11.26 8.42
CA GLY A 39 -12.21 -12.59 8.38
C GLY A 39 -10.69 -12.56 8.17
N TRP A 40 -10.05 -13.69 8.50
CA TRP A 40 -8.60 -13.88 8.41
C TRP A 40 -7.80 -12.89 9.29
N ARG A 41 -6.61 -12.47 8.86
CA ARG A 41 -5.69 -11.58 9.57
C ARG A 41 -5.97 -10.10 9.27
N TRP A 42 -5.54 -9.26 10.20
CA TRP A 42 -5.50 -7.81 10.00
C TRP A 42 -4.58 -7.45 8.84
N ASN A 43 -5.12 -6.68 7.89
CA ASN A 43 -4.32 -5.92 6.94
C ASN A 43 -4.27 -4.50 7.48
N LYS A 44 -3.31 -4.22 8.38
CA LYS A 44 -3.22 -2.92 9.08
C LYS A 44 -3.27 -1.71 8.13
N PRO A 45 -2.58 -1.70 6.97
CA PRO A 45 -2.70 -0.63 5.97
C PRO A 45 -3.92 -0.75 5.04
N GLY A 46 -4.83 -1.71 5.25
CA GLY A 46 -5.92 -1.97 4.33
C GLY A 46 -6.87 -0.79 4.12
N SER A 47 -7.22 -0.05 5.19
CA SER A 47 -8.04 1.16 5.06
C SER A 47 -7.30 2.29 4.33
N ALA A 48 -5.97 2.38 4.51
CA ALA A 48 -5.12 3.30 3.77
C ALA A 48 -5.01 2.94 2.28
N TRP A 49 -4.94 1.65 1.94
CA TRP A 49 -5.00 1.21 0.55
C TRP A 49 -6.37 1.51 -0.07
N TYR A 50 -7.47 1.27 0.65
CA TYR A 50 -8.81 1.63 0.16
C TYR A 50 -8.94 3.13 -0.13
N CYS A 51 -8.30 3.97 0.68
CA CYS A 51 -8.26 5.41 0.47
C CYS A 51 -7.59 5.83 -0.85
N GLN A 52 -6.69 5.00 -1.41
CA GLN A 52 -6.13 5.25 -2.73
C GLN A 52 -7.23 5.29 -3.81
N HIS A 53 -8.23 4.41 -3.74
CA HIS A 53 -9.35 4.43 -4.69
C HIS A 53 -10.21 5.69 -4.56
N LEU A 54 -10.39 6.21 -3.34
CA LEU A 54 -11.10 7.47 -3.11
C LEU A 54 -10.34 8.65 -3.72
N TRP A 55 -9.02 8.68 -3.53
CA TRP A 55 -8.17 9.68 -4.12
C TRP A 55 -8.16 9.59 -5.65
N GLU A 56 -7.94 8.41 -6.22
CA GLU A 56 -7.85 8.21 -7.67
C GLU A 56 -9.17 8.60 -8.37
N HIS A 57 -10.32 8.34 -7.77
CA HIS A 57 -11.61 8.81 -8.31
C HIS A 57 -11.62 10.34 -8.48
N TYR A 58 -11.09 11.08 -7.52
CA TYR A 58 -10.89 12.53 -7.67
C TYR A 58 -9.76 12.87 -8.65
N ALA A 59 -8.61 12.19 -8.59
CA ALA A 59 -7.46 12.52 -9.41
C ALA A 59 -7.79 12.44 -10.90
N PHE A 60 -8.55 11.42 -11.30
CA PHE A 60 -9.04 11.25 -12.68
C PHE A 60 -10.31 12.05 -12.99
N GLY A 61 -11.24 12.19 -12.05
CA GLY A 61 -12.54 12.85 -12.30
C GLY A 61 -12.55 14.37 -12.06
N ARG A 62 -11.63 14.88 -11.22
CA ARG A 62 -11.47 16.28 -10.80
C ARG A 62 -12.68 16.92 -10.12
N ASP A 63 -13.66 16.12 -9.68
CA ASP A 63 -14.85 16.57 -8.97
C ASP A 63 -14.51 17.01 -7.53
N LYS A 64 -14.47 18.34 -7.31
CA LYS A 64 -14.18 18.93 -5.99
C LYS A 64 -15.30 18.73 -4.98
N ASP A 65 -16.54 18.57 -5.40
CA ASP A 65 -17.66 18.34 -4.48
C ASP A 65 -17.63 16.91 -3.97
N TYR A 66 -17.32 15.93 -4.83
CA TYR A 66 -16.98 14.56 -4.40
C TYR A 66 -15.81 14.57 -3.42
N LEU A 67 -14.71 15.25 -3.77
CA LEU A 67 -13.53 15.29 -2.91
C LEU A 67 -13.87 15.85 -1.54
N LYS A 68 -14.50 17.02 -1.49
CA LYS A 68 -14.85 17.73 -0.26
C LYS A 68 -15.82 16.95 0.62
N ASN A 69 -16.90 16.43 0.03
CA ASN A 69 -18.03 15.90 0.79
C ASN A 69 -17.92 14.40 1.09
N ARG A 70 -17.08 13.66 0.36
CA ARG A 70 -16.99 12.20 0.49
C ARG A 70 -15.57 11.70 0.73
N ALA A 71 -14.63 11.95 -0.18
CA ALA A 71 -13.30 11.36 -0.05
C ALA A 71 -12.49 11.99 1.09
N TYR A 72 -12.44 13.32 1.16
CA TYR A 72 -11.61 14.08 2.10
C TYR A 72 -11.87 13.76 3.58
N PRO A 73 -13.13 13.68 4.07
CA PRO A 73 -13.38 13.29 5.45
C PRO A 73 -12.87 11.89 5.81
N ILE A 74 -12.93 10.94 4.87
CA ILE A 74 -12.45 9.57 5.07
C ILE A 74 -10.91 9.57 5.07
N LEU A 75 -10.29 10.26 4.11
CA LEU A 75 -8.84 10.42 4.08
C LEU A 75 -8.32 10.99 5.39
N LYS A 76 -8.95 12.06 5.89
CA LYS A 76 -8.58 12.68 7.17
C LYS A 76 -8.69 11.70 8.34
N GLU A 77 -9.81 10.99 8.44
CA GLU A 77 -10.03 9.98 9.49
C GLU A 77 -8.94 8.89 9.48
N ILE A 78 -8.49 8.46 8.31
CA ILE A 78 -7.41 7.46 8.20
C ILE A 78 -6.03 8.06 8.48
N CYS A 79 -5.80 9.35 8.19
CA CYS A 79 -4.60 10.04 8.67
C CYS A 79 -4.53 10.08 10.20
N GLU A 80 -5.67 10.34 10.85
CA GLU A 80 -5.77 10.37 12.31
C GLU A 80 -5.51 8.98 12.93
N PHE A 81 -5.99 7.90 12.28
CA PHE A 81 -5.65 6.53 12.66
C PHE A 81 -4.14 6.31 12.65
N TRP A 82 -3.44 6.69 11.58
CA TRP A 82 -2.00 6.51 11.49
C TRP A 82 -1.19 7.45 12.39
N GLU A 83 -1.69 8.65 12.63
CA GLU A 83 -1.12 9.54 13.64
C GLU A 83 -1.10 8.90 15.02
N ASP A 84 -2.16 8.18 15.39
CA ASP A 84 -2.28 7.51 16.68
C ASP A 84 -1.56 6.14 16.71
N ALA A 85 -1.49 5.44 15.57
CA ALA A 85 -0.99 4.06 15.47
C ALA A 85 0.50 3.92 15.12
N LEU A 86 1.13 4.95 14.56
CA LEU A 86 2.57 4.93 14.28
C LEU A 86 3.39 5.01 15.57
N LYS A 87 4.49 4.27 15.62
CA LYS A 87 5.44 4.33 16.73
C LYS A 87 6.82 4.81 16.28
N GLU A 88 7.61 5.30 17.23
CA GLU A 88 9.02 5.56 16.97
C GLU A 88 9.78 4.24 16.83
N GLY A 89 10.58 4.16 15.77
CA GLY A 89 11.43 3.04 15.41
C GLY A 89 12.89 3.47 15.27
N PRO A 90 13.72 2.65 14.59
CA PRO A 90 15.15 2.89 14.47
C PRO A 90 15.49 4.28 13.92
N GLY A 91 16.45 4.96 14.55
CA GLY A 91 16.93 6.27 14.11
C GLY A 91 15.89 7.40 14.18
N GLY A 92 14.88 7.27 15.05
CA GLY A 92 13.82 8.28 15.24
C GLY A 92 12.79 8.34 14.11
N LYS A 93 12.83 7.38 13.19
CA LYS A 93 11.84 7.20 12.11
C LYS A 93 10.56 6.60 12.65
N LEU A 94 9.43 6.90 12.01
CA LEU A 94 8.13 6.34 12.35
C LEU A 94 7.91 5.03 11.60
N VAL A 95 7.38 4.03 12.31
CA VAL A 95 7.12 2.69 11.77
C VAL A 95 5.71 2.24 12.11
N VAL A 96 5.09 1.51 11.18
CA VAL A 96 3.93 0.68 11.48
C VAL A 96 4.39 -0.45 12.40
N GLU A 97 3.76 -0.53 13.57
CA GLU A 97 4.07 -1.57 14.55
C GLU A 97 3.56 -2.94 14.10
N LYS A 98 4.40 -3.98 14.27
CA LYS A 98 4.04 -5.39 14.07
C LYS A 98 3.27 -5.58 12.76
N GLY A 99 3.81 -5.02 11.69
CA GLY A 99 3.36 -5.19 10.32
C GLY A 99 3.66 -6.58 9.79
N TRP A 100 3.04 -6.95 8.68
CA TRP A 100 3.27 -8.25 8.05
C TRP A 100 3.16 -8.11 6.54
N SER A 101 4.22 -8.50 5.83
CA SER A 101 4.21 -8.52 4.36
C SER A 101 3.35 -9.68 3.87
N PRO A 102 2.17 -9.44 3.27
CA PRO A 102 1.32 -10.54 2.84
C PRO A 102 2.06 -11.36 1.77
N GLU A 103 2.15 -12.69 1.83
CA GLU A 103 1.63 -13.59 2.87
C GLU A 103 2.71 -14.49 3.49
N HIS A 104 3.86 -13.91 3.83
CA HIS A 104 5.02 -14.69 4.26
C HIS A 104 5.93 -13.93 5.22
N GLY A 105 6.89 -14.66 5.78
CA GLY A 105 7.85 -14.10 6.73
C GLY A 105 7.21 -13.70 8.08
N PRO A 106 8.00 -13.02 8.92
CA PRO A 106 7.59 -12.67 10.26
C PRO A 106 6.69 -11.44 10.29
N THR A 107 6.05 -11.25 11.43
CA THR A 107 5.46 -9.98 11.82
C THR A 107 6.52 -9.14 12.52
N GLU A 108 6.77 -7.92 12.03
CA GLU A 108 7.78 -7.02 12.58
C GLU A 108 7.45 -5.55 12.32
N ASP A 109 8.18 -4.65 12.96
CA ASP A 109 7.97 -3.22 12.79
C ASP A 109 8.55 -2.72 11.47
N GLY A 110 7.79 -1.89 10.76
CA GLY A 110 8.30 -1.15 9.61
C GLY A 110 8.57 -1.98 8.36
N CYS A 111 7.87 -3.11 8.16
CA CYS A 111 7.94 -3.83 6.90
C CYS A 111 7.52 -2.92 5.72
N SER A 112 8.16 -3.08 4.56
CA SER A 112 8.04 -2.12 3.46
C SER A 112 6.62 -1.98 2.93
N TYR A 113 5.87 -3.09 2.86
CA TYR A 113 4.46 -3.08 2.44
C TYR A 113 3.61 -2.09 3.23
N ASP A 114 3.66 -2.14 4.57
CA ASP A 114 2.88 -1.25 5.41
C ASP A 114 3.37 0.20 5.26
N GLN A 115 4.68 0.41 5.27
CA GLN A 115 5.28 1.74 5.18
C GLN A 115 4.93 2.47 3.88
N GLU A 116 5.00 1.77 2.75
CA GLU A 116 4.69 2.32 1.43
C GLU A 116 3.22 2.72 1.30
N ILE A 117 2.29 1.92 1.84
CA ILE A 117 0.87 2.25 1.80
C ILE A 117 0.54 3.45 2.70
N VAL A 118 1.12 3.51 3.90
CA VAL A 118 0.91 4.66 4.80
C VAL A 118 1.51 5.94 4.20
N TRP A 119 2.66 5.83 3.54
CA TRP A 119 3.27 6.94 2.82
C TRP A 119 2.37 7.46 1.68
N ASP A 120 1.78 6.55 0.89
CA ASP A 120 0.85 6.91 -0.20
C ASP A 120 -0.42 7.56 0.35
N MET A 121 -0.98 7.02 1.44
CA MET A 121 -2.16 7.58 2.10
C MET A 121 -1.91 9.01 2.61
N PHE A 122 -0.79 9.26 3.29
CA PHE A 122 -0.44 10.62 3.70
C PHE A 122 -0.24 11.55 2.50
N SER A 123 0.39 11.09 1.43
CA SER A 123 0.56 11.87 0.20
C SER A 123 -0.77 12.21 -0.46
N ASN A 124 -1.70 11.26 -0.53
CA ASN A 124 -3.04 11.47 -1.06
C ASN A 124 -3.85 12.48 -0.22
N TYR A 125 -3.73 12.43 1.12
CA TYR A 125 -4.38 13.43 1.98
C TYR A 125 -3.79 14.83 1.78
N ILE A 126 -2.46 14.95 1.66
CA ILE A 126 -1.78 16.23 1.41
C ILE A 126 -2.26 16.83 0.08
N ASP A 127 -2.25 16.04 -1.00
CA ASP A 127 -2.69 16.50 -2.32
C ASP A 127 -4.19 16.87 -2.32
N ALA A 128 -5.02 16.13 -1.57
CA ALA A 128 -6.44 16.44 -1.40
C ALA A 128 -6.67 17.74 -0.63
N ALA A 129 -5.93 17.97 0.45
CA ALA A 129 -5.99 19.21 1.23
C ALA A 129 -5.54 20.42 0.38
N ASP A 130 -4.46 20.26 -0.39
CA ASP A 130 -3.93 21.29 -1.28
C ASP A 130 -4.92 21.60 -2.41
N ALA A 131 -5.58 20.59 -2.99
CA ALA A 131 -6.58 20.77 -4.05
C ALA A 131 -7.86 21.51 -3.59
N LEU A 132 -8.24 21.32 -2.32
CA LEU A 132 -9.39 22.00 -1.69
C LEU A 132 -9.00 23.34 -1.04
N GLY A 133 -7.73 23.57 -0.73
CA GLY A 133 -7.25 24.74 0.00
C GLY A 133 -7.70 24.77 1.47
N VAL A 134 -7.77 23.61 2.14
CA VAL A 134 -8.29 23.46 3.51
C VAL A 134 -7.28 22.81 4.46
N ASP A 135 -7.54 22.89 5.77
CA ASP A 135 -6.80 22.20 6.84
C ASP A 135 -5.27 22.37 6.83
N LYS A 136 -4.76 23.53 6.39
CA LYS A 136 -3.32 23.79 6.23
C LYS A 136 -2.47 23.29 7.40
N ALA A 137 -2.87 23.59 8.64
CA ALA A 137 -2.13 23.17 9.83
C ALA A 137 -2.04 21.65 9.99
N TYR A 138 -3.13 20.92 9.74
CA TYR A 138 -3.14 19.45 9.83
C TYR A 138 -2.44 18.81 8.63
N ARG A 139 -2.63 19.35 7.43
CA ARG A 139 -1.86 18.99 6.23
C ARG A 139 -0.36 19.07 6.48
N ASP A 140 0.13 20.16 7.06
CA ASP A 140 1.56 20.34 7.36
C ASP A 140 2.05 19.37 8.45
N LYS A 141 1.18 18.99 9.40
CA LYS A 141 1.48 17.93 10.37
C LYS A 141 1.61 16.57 9.68
N VAL A 142 0.67 16.21 8.81
CA VAL A 142 0.70 14.94 8.06
C VAL A 142 1.92 14.87 7.15
N ALA A 143 2.32 15.97 6.50
CA ALA A 143 3.56 16.03 5.72
C ALA A 143 4.79 15.70 6.58
N LYS A 144 4.89 16.25 7.79
CA LYS A 144 5.98 15.92 8.73
C LYS A 144 5.97 14.47 9.19
N LEU A 145 4.79 13.87 9.41
CA LEU A 145 4.66 12.45 9.73
C LEU A 145 5.14 11.57 8.57
N ARG A 146 4.69 11.86 7.35
CA ARG A 146 5.12 11.17 6.13
C ARG A 146 6.63 11.19 5.94
N ASP A 147 7.26 12.35 6.09
CA ASP A 147 8.70 12.52 5.86
C ASP A 147 9.55 11.85 6.97
N ARG A 148 8.94 11.56 8.12
CA ARG A 148 9.53 10.77 9.21
C ARG A 148 9.34 9.27 9.06
N LEU A 149 8.49 8.77 8.14
CA LEU A 149 8.33 7.33 7.96
C LEU A 149 9.66 6.67 7.61
N LEU A 150 9.87 5.46 8.13
CA LEU A 150 10.92 4.57 7.64
C LEU A 150 10.62 4.22 6.18
N VAL A 151 11.63 4.30 5.32
CA VAL A 151 11.53 3.99 3.88
C VAL A 151 12.34 2.72 3.58
N PRO A 152 11.93 1.93 2.57
CA PRO A 152 12.66 0.73 2.17
C PRO A 152 14.10 1.08 1.76
N LYS A 153 15.02 0.17 2.05
CA LYS A 153 16.43 0.30 1.67
C LYS A 153 16.75 -0.65 0.51
N ILE A 154 17.91 -0.42 -0.09
CA ILE A 154 18.51 -1.35 -1.04
C ILE A 154 19.37 -2.33 -0.25
N GLY A 155 19.14 -3.62 -0.42
CA GLY A 155 19.86 -4.68 0.28
C GLY A 155 21.14 -5.13 -0.41
N LYS A 156 21.82 -6.11 0.20
CA LYS A 156 23.16 -6.57 -0.19
C LYS A 156 23.30 -7.14 -1.60
N TRP A 157 22.20 -7.60 -2.21
CA TRP A 157 22.21 -8.13 -3.59
C TRP A 157 21.50 -7.18 -4.56
N GLY A 158 21.29 -5.92 -4.15
CA GLY A 158 20.74 -4.85 -4.97
C GLY A 158 19.21 -4.80 -4.98
N GLN A 159 18.53 -5.61 -4.18
CA GLN A 159 17.07 -5.68 -4.11
C GLN A 159 16.46 -4.56 -3.28
N LEU A 160 15.20 -4.22 -3.55
CA LEU A 160 14.41 -3.45 -2.60
C LEU A 160 14.00 -4.36 -1.44
N GLN A 161 14.38 -4.00 -0.22
CA GLN A 161 14.13 -4.82 0.96
C GLN A 161 12.65 -4.90 1.29
N GLU A 162 12.15 -6.11 1.56
CA GLU A 162 10.79 -6.35 2.03
C GLU A 162 10.62 -6.11 3.54
N TRP A 163 11.72 -6.29 4.27
CA TRP A 163 11.83 -6.20 5.72
C TRP A 163 12.86 -5.15 6.12
N VAL A 164 12.88 -4.75 7.38
CA VAL A 164 13.87 -3.75 7.86
C VAL A 164 15.28 -4.35 7.89
N GLU A 165 15.36 -5.63 8.22
CA GLU A 165 16.60 -6.41 8.14
C GLU A 165 16.83 -6.95 6.74
N ASP A 166 18.10 -6.98 6.31
CA ASP A 166 18.52 -7.46 4.98
C ASP A 166 18.50 -8.99 4.85
N ARG A 167 17.31 -9.56 4.94
CA ARG A 167 17.05 -11.00 4.98
C ARG A 167 16.37 -11.54 3.73
N ASP A 168 16.07 -10.70 2.76
CA ASP A 168 15.44 -11.13 1.52
C ASP A 168 16.23 -12.25 0.84
N ASN A 169 15.51 -13.28 0.42
CA ASN A 169 16.10 -14.44 -0.26
C ASN A 169 15.89 -14.30 -1.78
N PRO A 170 16.96 -14.21 -2.59
CA PRO A 170 16.86 -14.10 -4.05
C PRO A 170 16.24 -15.34 -4.73
N LYS A 171 16.11 -16.46 -4.01
CA LYS A 171 15.44 -17.68 -4.48
C LYS A 171 13.97 -17.77 -4.06
N ASN A 172 13.43 -16.72 -3.43
CA ASN A 172 12.03 -16.71 -3.00
C ASN A 172 11.12 -16.30 -4.15
N HIS A 173 10.36 -17.27 -4.67
CA HIS A 173 9.36 -17.10 -5.73
C HIS A 173 7.93 -16.96 -5.21
N HIS A 174 7.74 -16.38 -4.01
CA HIS A 174 6.42 -16.17 -3.43
C HIS A 174 5.51 -15.35 -4.36
N ARG A 175 4.21 -15.70 -4.39
CA ARG A 175 3.24 -15.07 -5.31
C ARG A 175 3.00 -13.59 -5.02
N HIS A 176 3.17 -13.14 -3.77
CA HIS A 176 3.08 -11.74 -3.42
C HIS A 176 4.41 -11.01 -3.61
N VAL A 177 4.31 -9.77 -4.06
CA VAL A 177 5.43 -8.84 -4.20
C VAL A 177 5.07 -7.53 -3.48
N SER A 178 4.58 -7.67 -2.25
CA SER A 178 3.91 -6.62 -1.47
C SER A 178 4.80 -5.39 -1.18
N HIS A 179 6.11 -5.59 -1.06
CA HIS A 179 7.10 -4.51 -0.92
C HIS A 179 7.38 -3.73 -2.20
N LEU A 180 6.63 -3.98 -3.28
CA LEU A 180 6.66 -3.16 -4.49
C LEU A 180 5.38 -2.33 -4.64
N PHE A 181 4.55 -2.20 -3.60
CA PHE A 181 3.37 -1.35 -3.63
C PHE A 181 3.71 0.07 -4.10
N GLY A 182 4.84 0.61 -3.66
CA GLY A 182 5.36 1.92 -4.05
C GLY A 182 5.62 2.09 -5.55
N VAL A 183 5.82 0.99 -6.30
CA VAL A 183 5.90 0.97 -7.77
C VAL A 183 4.51 0.94 -8.39
N HIS A 184 3.64 0.06 -7.88
CA HIS A 184 2.25 -0.07 -8.28
C HIS A 184 1.40 -0.74 -7.20
N PRO A 185 0.20 -0.23 -6.88
CA PRO A 185 -0.46 0.94 -7.48
C PRO A 185 0.06 2.30 -6.99
N GLY A 186 0.91 2.32 -5.95
CA GLY A 186 1.51 3.54 -5.43
C GLY A 186 2.35 4.32 -6.45
N ARG A 187 2.82 5.49 -6.01
CA ARG A 187 3.61 6.42 -6.83
C ARG A 187 4.92 6.88 -6.19
N GLN A 188 5.43 6.12 -5.21
CA GLN A 188 6.66 6.46 -4.49
C GLN A 188 7.92 6.08 -5.27
N ILE A 189 7.85 5.04 -6.13
CA ILE A 189 8.99 4.49 -6.85
C ILE A 189 8.74 4.60 -8.36
N SER A 190 9.61 5.33 -9.07
CA SER A 190 9.60 5.40 -10.54
C SER A 190 11.02 5.52 -11.11
N PRO A 191 11.26 5.07 -12.36
CA PRO A 191 12.56 5.23 -13.02
C PRO A 191 12.99 6.70 -13.16
N VAL A 192 12.04 7.63 -13.24
CA VAL A 192 12.32 9.07 -13.42
C VAL A 192 12.65 9.75 -12.10
N ALA A 193 11.82 9.57 -11.06
CA ALA A 193 11.98 10.30 -9.80
C ALA A 193 12.93 9.61 -8.81
N THR A 194 12.98 8.28 -8.83
CA THR A 194 13.74 7.47 -7.86
C THR A 194 14.49 6.32 -8.57
N PRO A 195 15.41 6.63 -9.51
CA PRO A 195 16.02 5.61 -10.37
C PRO A 195 16.69 4.48 -9.60
N LYS A 196 17.39 4.79 -8.49
CA LYS A 196 18.05 3.76 -7.66
C LYS A 196 17.07 2.77 -7.04
N LEU A 197 15.92 3.25 -6.54
CA LEU A 197 14.87 2.38 -5.98
C LEU A 197 14.13 1.61 -7.07
N ALA A 198 13.95 2.21 -8.26
CA ALA A 198 13.34 1.54 -9.40
C ALA A 198 14.20 0.36 -9.91
N GLU A 199 15.52 0.55 -9.98
CA GLU A 199 16.42 -0.56 -10.31
C GLU A 199 16.42 -1.64 -9.22
N ALA A 200 16.37 -1.26 -7.94
CA ALA A 200 16.24 -2.22 -6.86
C ALA A 200 14.92 -3.00 -6.90
N ALA A 201 13.83 -2.34 -7.29
CA ALA A 201 12.54 -2.98 -7.52
C ALA A 201 12.59 -3.98 -8.68
N LYS A 202 13.28 -3.66 -9.79
CA LYS A 202 13.52 -4.61 -10.90
C LYS A 202 14.31 -5.83 -10.42
N VAL A 203 15.33 -5.63 -9.57
CA VAL A 203 16.11 -6.73 -8.98
C VAL A 203 15.21 -7.64 -8.13
N SER A 204 14.37 -7.08 -7.25
CA SER A 204 13.38 -7.85 -6.48
C SER A 204 12.38 -8.59 -7.37
N LEU A 205 11.86 -7.93 -8.40
CA LEU A 205 10.86 -8.49 -9.31
C LEU A 205 11.42 -9.65 -10.14
N ASN A 206 12.63 -9.51 -10.67
CA ASN A 206 13.35 -10.58 -11.35
C ASN A 206 13.57 -11.80 -10.43
N ALA A 207 13.97 -11.57 -9.17
CA ALA A 207 14.15 -12.65 -8.20
C ALA A 207 12.85 -13.39 -7.87
N ARG A 208 11.73 -12.67 -7.79
CA ARG A 208 10.39 -13.28 -7.64
C ARG A 208 9.99 -14.12 -8.85
N GLY A 209 10.46 -13.75 -10.04
CA GLY A 209 10.20 -14.43 -11.30
C GLY A 209 8.79 -14.20 -11.83
N ASP A 210 8.50 -14.77 -13.01
CA ASP A 210 7.29 -14.48 -13.80
C ASP A 210 6.10 -15.42 -13.51
N GLY A 211 6.33 -16.45 -12.69
CA GLY A 211 5.28 -17.37 -12.25
C GLY A 211 4.26 -16.73 -11.28
N GLY A 212 3.25 -17.50 -10.86
CA GLY A 212 2.25 -17.06 -9.89
C GLY A 212 0.82 -17.37 -10.33
N THR A 213 -0.13 -17.00 -9.47
CA THR A 213 -1.57 -17.06 -9.75
C THR A 213 -1.99 -15.94 -10.71
N GLY A 214 -3.22 -15.99 -11.23
CA GLY A 214 -3.72 -14.98 -12.18
C GLY A 214 -3.59 -13.53 -11.68
N TRP A 215 -4.02 -13.24 -10.45
CA TRP A 215 -3.87 -11.90 -9.86
C TRP A 215 -2.40 -11.50 -9.65
N SER A 216 -1.52 -12.46 -9.36
CA SER A 216 -0.10 -12.20 -9.12
C SER A 216 0.58 -11.76 -10.42
N LYS A 217 0.30 -12.49 -11.51
CA LYS A 217 0.77 -12.11 -12.85
C LYS A 217 0.19 -10.78 -13.31
N ALA A 218 -1.11 -10.53 -13.09
CA ALA A 218 -1.73 -9.24 -13.38
C ALA A 218 -1.02 -8.07 -12.67
N TRP A 219 -0.64 -8.26 -11.40
CA TRP A 219 0.11 -7.25 -10.67
C TRP A 219 1.53 -7.05 -11.22
N LYS A 220 2.22 -8.15 -11.58
CA LYS A 220 3.55 -8.11 -12.21
C LYS A 220 3.57 -7.43 -13.57
N ILE A 221 2.51 -7.58 -14.39
CA ILE A 221 2.33 -6.82 -15.64
C ILE A 221 2.38 -5.30 -15.33
N ASN A 222 1.65 -4.85 -14.32
CA ASN A 222 1.63 -3.45 -13.93
C ASN A 222 2.98 -2.97 -13.38
N PHE A 223 3.70 -3.81 -12.63
CA PHE A 223 5.05 -3.47 -12.18
C PHE A 223 6.01 -3.26 -13.35
N TRP A 224 6.08 -4.21 -14.30
CA TRP A 224 6.95 -4.10 -15.47
C TRP A 224 6.61 -2.88 -16.33
N ALA A 225 5.31 -2.61 -16.53
CA ALA A 225 4.86 -1.40 -17.22
C ALA A 225 5.32 -0.11 -16.51
N ARG A 226 5.18 -0.02 -15.18
CA ARG A 226 5.63 1.13 -14.38
C ARG A 226 7.15 1.27 -14.32
N LEU A 227 7.89 0.18 -14.50
CA LEU A 227 9.34 0.13 -14.56
C LEU A 227 9.90 0.37 -15.97
N LEU A 228 9.03 0.69 -16.94
CA LEU A 228 9.35 0.98 -18.34
C LEU A 228 9.99 -0.20 -19.09
N ASP A 229 9.67 -1.44 -18.70
CA ASP A 229 10.05 -2.65 -19.43
C ASP A 229 8.82 -3.21 -20.17
N GLY A 230 8.57 -2.63 -21.35
CA GLY A 230 7.43 -3.00 -22.18
C GLY A 230 7.49 -4.43 -22.71
N ASP A 231 8.69 -4.93 -22.98
CA ASP A 231 8.90 -6.29 -23.49
C ASP A 231 8.56 -7.34 -22.41
N HIS A 232 9.01 -7.16 -21.16
CA HIS A 232 8.58 -8.03 -20.06
C HIS A 232 7.07 -7.91 -19.78
N ALA A 233 6.51 -6.70 -19.78
CA ALA A 233 5.07 -6.52 -19.57
C ALA A 233 4.26 -7.29 -20.62
N TYR A 234 4.66 -7.22 -21.89
CA TYR A 234 4.03 -7.96 -22.99
C TYR A 234 4.18 -9.48 -22.86
N LYS A 235 5.37 -9.95 -22.49
CA LYS A 235 5.62 -11.37 -22.19
C LYS A 235 4.68 -11.87 -21.10
N MET A 236 4.55 -11.12 -20.00
CA MET A 236 3.68 -11.48 -18.88
C MET A 236 2.19 -11.53 -19.27
N ILE A 237 1.71 -10.59 -20.09
CA ILE A 237 0.34 -10.63 -20.64
C ILE A 237 0.15 -11.90 -21.48
N SER A 238 1.12 -12.22 -22.35
CA SER A 238 1.06 -13.41 -23.20
C SER A 238 1.01 -14.70 -22.37
N GLU A 239 1.77 -14.78 -21.27
CA GLU A 239 1.74 -15.92 -20.36
C GLU A 239 0.47 -16.01 -19.52
N GLN A 240 -0.11 -14.87 -19.13
CA GLN A 240 -1.40 -14.82 -18.44
C GLN A 240 -2.50 -15.44 -19.30
N LEU A 241 -2.59 -15.03 -20.57
CA LEU A 241 -3.60 -15.54 -21.50
C LEU A 241 -3.42 -17.03 -21.84
N LYS A 242 -2.17 -17.53 -21.83
CA LYS A 242 -1.88 -18.95 -22.13
C LYS A 242 -2.09 -19.89 -20.94
N GLY A 243 -1.79 -19.44 -19.72
CA GLY A 243 -1.70 -20.32 -18.55
C GLY A 243 -2.64 -19.99 -17.39
N ASN A 244 -3.33 -18.86 -17.44
CA ASN A 244 -4.09 -18.31 -16.32
C ASN A 244 -5.43 -17.67 -16.76
N THR A 245 -5.96 -18.10 -17.90
CA THR A 245 -7.24 -17.64 -18.44
C THR A 245 -8.03 -18.86 -18.93
N LEU A 246 -9.31 -18.93 -18.53
CA LEU A 246 -10.23 -19.98 -18.95
C LEU A 246 -10.80 -19.68 -20.35
N ASP A 247 -11.44 -20.67 -20.99
CA ASP A 247 -12.00 -20.52 -22.35
C ASP A 247 -13.04 -19.38 -22.48
N ASN A 248 -13.70 -19.02 -21.37
CA ASN A 248 -14.65 -17.91 -21.29
C ASN A 248 -14.00 -16.56 -20.91
N LEU A 249 -12.66 -16.48 -20.95
CA LEU A 249 -11.84 -15.31 -20.60
C LEU A 249 -11.90 -14.87 -19.13
N TRP A 250 -12.34 -15.75 -18.23
CA TRP A 250 -12.13 -15.56 -16.78
C TRP A 250 -10.67 -15.78 -16.38
#